data_AF-A0A937I1R9-F1
#
_entry.id   AF-A0A937I1R9-F1
#
_cell.length_a   1.000
_cell.length_b   1.000
_cell.length_c   1.000
_cell.angle_alpha   90.00
_cell.angle_beta   90.00
_cell.angle_gamma   90.00
#
_symmetry.space_group_name_H-M   'P 1'
#
loop_
_entity.id
_entity.type
_entity.pdbx_description
1 polymer ?
#
loop_
_entity_poly.entity_id
_entity_poly.type
_entity_poly.pdbx_seq_one_letter_code
_entity_poly.pdbx_strand_id
1 'polypeptide(L)'
;ADEQAFFRDANPAGYILFARNIEHPEQLRALTDSLRDLAGRDKLPILIDQEGGRIARLGPPHWRVWPAAAALAGLSDSPASTDLDRAIARVQCNYEALGLELAAMGINVACAPVLDVPQPDAHDIIGDRAFARTPEAVATLGRACLAGLQVAGVAGVIKHIPGHGRALSDSHESLPRVTASESDLAADCAPFIALSDATMAMTAHVIYEAWDPGHCASVSTRVIAEQIRGRMGFDGLLISDDLDMKALSGDIPERAAAVLAAGCDIALNCWGRIDDMNGIAEQVPVMTAEATERLARACAPLRVARTSSALNARIDALIARRESLA
;
A
#
# COMPACT_ATOMS: atom_id res chain seq x y z
N ALA A 1 28.81 -2.57 0.58
CA ALA A 1 29.46 -2.64 -0.76
C ALA A 1 28.69 -3.62 -1.64
N ASP A 2 28.41 -4.82 -1.11
CA ASP A 2 27.73 -5.89 -1.84
C ASP A 2 26.27 -5.55 -2.22
N GLU A 3 25.50 -4.96 -1.31
CA GLU A 3 24.10 -4.57 -1.59
C GLU A 3 23.98 -3.49 -2.67
N GLN A 4 24.86 -2.47 -2.66
CA GLN A 4 24.87 -1.46 -3.71
C GLN A 4 25.27 -2.02 -5.07
N ALA A 5 26.18 -3.00 -5.11
CA ALA A 5 26.55 -3.68 -6.34
C ALA A 5 25.34 -4.47 -6.88
N PHE A 6 24.70 -5.25 -6.02
CA PHE A 6 23.48 -5.97 -6.37
C PHE A 6 22.40 -5.04 -6.96
N PHE A 7 22.10 -3.91 -6.30
CA PHE A 7 21.09 -2.98 -6.80
C PHE A 7 21.42 -2.35 -8.16
N ARG A 8 22.71 -2.12 -8.47
CA ARG A 8 23.10 -1.65 -9.81
C ARG A 8 22.86 -2.72 -10.87
N ASP A 9 23.22 -3.95 -10.56
CA ASP A 9 23.18 -5.05 -11.51
C ASP A 9 21.73 -5.54 -11.73
N ALA A 10 20.96 -5.70 -10.65
CA ALA A 10 19.57 -6.15 -10.70
C ALA A 10 18.58 -5.04 -11.10
N ASN A 11 18.93 -3.77 -10.90
CA ASN A 11 18.11 -2.58 -11.22
C ASN A 11 16.63 -2.74 -10.81
N PRO A 12 16.33 -2.88 -9.50
CA PRO A 12 14.98 -3.18 -9.02
C PRO A 12 13.99 -2.05 -9.35
N ALA A 13 12.71 -2.36 -9.53
CA ALA A 13 11.70 -1.38 -9.90
C ALA A 13 11.56 -0.20 -8.89
N GLY A 14 11.78 -0.47 -7.61
CA GLY A 14 11.71 0.47 -6.50
C GLY A 14 12.25 -0.13 -5.21
N TYR A 15 12.06 0.59 -4.10
CA TYR A 15 12.49 0.16 -2.77
C TYR A 15 11.37 0.38 -1.77
N ILE A 16 11.26 -0.49 -0.75
CA ILE A 16 10.38 -0.27 0.40
C ILE A 16 11.23 -0.11 1.67
N LEU A 17 10.89 0.88 2.50
CA LEU A 17 11.61 1.16 3.74
C LEU A 17 10.79 0.76 4.97
N PHE A 18 11.49 0.21 5.96
CA PHE A 18 10.94 -0.16 7.26
C PHE A 18 11.71 0.55 8.38
N ALA A 19 11.19 0.45 9.61
CA ALA A 19 11.80 1.07 10.79
C ALA A 19 13.30 0.73 10.95
N ARG A 20 13.72 -0.47 10.55
CA ARG A 20 15.13 -0.90 10.58
C ARG A 20 16.06 -0.12 9.64
N ASN A 21 15.52 0.62 8.68
CA ASN A 21 16.26 1.48 7.74
C ASN A 21 16.28 2.95 8.18
N ILE A 22 15.55 3.30 9.25
CA ILE A 22 15.21 4.68 9.63
C ILE A 22 15.84 4.99 10.98
N GLU A 23 16.70 6.00 11.02
CA GLU A 23 17.30 6.49 12.26
C GLU A 23 16.80 7.89 12.60
N HIS A 24 17.06 8.86 11.72
CA HIS A 24 16.68 10.26 11.90
C HIS A 24 16.47 10.95 10.54
N PRO A 25 15.85 12.15 10.48
CA PRO A 25 15.45 12.78 9.22
C PRO A 25 16.58 12.99 8.21
N GLU A 26 17.76 13.43 8.66
CA GLU A 26 18.92 13.64 7.78
C GLU A 26 19.45 12.33 7.19
N GLN A 27 19.53 11.26 7.98
CA GLN A 27 19.96 9.93 7.52
C GLN A 27 18.95 9.36 6.52
N LEU A 28 17.66 9.43 6.82
CA LEU A 28 16.61 8.91 5.94
C LEU A 28 16.62 9.63 4.59
N ARG A 29 16.79 10.96 4.60
CA ARG A 29 16.90 11.73 3.37
C ARG A 29 18.16 11.34 2.56
N ALA A 30 19.31 11.21 3.22
CA ALA A 30 20.53 10.77 2.56
C ALA A 30 20.39 9.36 1.95
N LEU A 31 19.71 8.44 2.66
CA LEU A 31 19.42 7.11 2.17
C LEU A 31 18.57 7.16 0.89
N THR A 32 17.45 7.88 0.88
CA THR A 32 16.57 7.92 -0.29
C THR A 32 17.22 8.64 -1.49
N ASP A 33 18.04 9.66 -1.25
CA ASP A 33 18.84 10.30 -2.30
C ASP A 33 19.88 9.31 -2.87
N SER A 34 20.57 8.55 -2.02
CA SER A 34 21.54 7.54 -2.48
C SER A 34 20.91 6.43 -3.32
N LEU A 35 19.68 6.00 -3.00
CA LEU A 35 18.94 5.01 -3.79
C LEU A 35 18.56 5.54 -5.17
N ARG A 36 18.16 6.82 -5.27
CA ARG A 36 17.89 7.48 -6.56
C ARG A 36 19.13 7.60 -7.41
N ASP A 37 20.23 8.05 -6.82
CA ASP A 37 21.51 8.20 -7.49
C ASP A 37 22.00 6.84 -8.02
N LEU A 38 21.88 5.79 -7.21
CA LEU A 38 22.25 4.43 -7.57
C LEU A 38 21.42 3.90 -8.74
N ALA A 39 20.11 4.18 -8.74
CA ALA A 39 19.17 3.73 -9.78
C ALA A 39 19.18 4.63 -11.04
N GLY A 40 19.78 5.82 -10.98
CA GLY A 40 19.75 6.81 -12.06
C GLY A 40 18.34 7.29 -12.41
N ARG A 41 17.40 7.28 -11.45
CA ARG A 41 15.97 7.56 -11.67
C ARG A 41 15.43 8.59 -10.68
N ASP A 42 15.20 9.82 -11.14
CA ASP A 42 14.63 10.91 -10.32
C ASP A 42 13.25 10.55 -9.71
N LYS A 43 12.44 9.80 -10.47
CA LYS A 43 11.09 9.36 -10.08
C LYS A 43 11.06 7.91 -9.61
N LEU A 44 12.18 7.39 -9.09
CA LEU A 44 12.25 6.08 -8.46
C LEU A 44 11.17 5.97 -7.37
N PRO A 45 10.30 4.95 -7.41
CA PRO A 45 9.32 4.72 -6.36
C PRO A 45 10.04 4.20 -5.10
N ILE A 46 9.88 4.93 -4.00
CA ILE A 46 10.32 4.54 -2.66
C ILE A 46 9.08 4.50 -1.77
N LEU A 47 8.76 3.29 -1.32
CA LEU A 47 7.55 2.90 -0.62
C LEU A 47 7.75 2.92 0.91
N ILE A 48 6.67 3.15 1.63
CA ILE A 48 6.59 2.97 3.08
C ILE A 48 5.18 2.57 3.51
N ASP A 49 5.08 1.69 4.50
CA ASP A 49 3.82 1.42 5.23
C ASP A 49 3.57 2.49 6.29
N GLN A 50 3.13 3.67 5.85
CA GLN A 50 2.74 4.77 6.72
C GLN A 50 1.24 5.03 6.60
N GLU A 51 0.42 4.17 7.21
CA GLU A 51 -1.05 4.29 7.20
C GLU A 51 -1.57 5.26 8.27
N GLY A 52 -0.83 5.35 9.39
CA GLY A 52 -1.29 5.97 10.63
C GLY A 52 -1.70 4.93 11.67
N GLY A 53 -1.97 5.38 12.90
CA GLY A 53 -2.28 4.49 14.01
C GLY A 53 -1.12 3.53 14.30
N ARG A 54 -1.45 2.24 14.43
CA ARG A 54 -0.46 1.18 14.71
C ARG A 54 0.45 0.83 13.53
N ILE A 55 0.07 1.19 12.30
CA ILE A 55 0.91 0.98 11.11
C ILE A 55 1.59 2.30 10.73
N ALA A 56 2.71 2.55 11.42
CA ALA A 56 3.57 3.70 11.21
C ALA A 56 5.04 3.26 11.33
N ARG A 57 5.84 3.53 10.30
CA ARG A 57 7.30 3.31 10.34
C ARG A 57 8.04 4.58 10.77
N LEU A 58 7.48 5.76 10.46
CA LEU A 58 7.92 7.06 10.97
C LEU A 58 7.08 7.43 12.19
N GLY A 59 7.75 7.74 13.30
CA GLY A 59 7.10 8.17 14.53
C GLY A 59 8.04 8.95 15.46
N PRO A 60 7.61 9.22 16.71
CA PRO A 60 8.43 9.92 17.69
C PRO A 60 9.79 9.24 17.92
N PRO A 61 10.86 10.01 18.23
CA PRO A 61 10.84 11.44 18.56
C PRO A 61 10.94 12.38 17.35
N HIS A 62 11.21 11.86 16.15
CA HIS A 62 11.53 12.69 14.99
C HIS A 62 10.33 13.06 14.12
N TRP A 63 9.30 12.21 14.13
CA TRP A 63 8.11 12.40 13.29
C TRP A 63 6.83 12.44 14.12
N ARG A 64 5.77 12.95 13.49
CA ARG A 64 4.46 13.10 14.11
C ARG A 64 3.79 11.74 14.30
N VAL A 65 2.87 11.68 15.27
CA VAL A 65 1.92 10.58 15.38
C VAL A 65 0.72 10.89 14.49
N TRP A 66 0.45 9.99 13.55
CA TRP A 66 -0.70 10.09 12.64
C TRP A 66 -1.85 9.22 13.17
N PRO A 67 -3.10 9.70 13.17
CA PRO A 67 -4.25 8.92 13.64
C PRO A 67 -4.54 7.71 12.72
N ALA A 68 -5.18 6.68 13.27
CA ALA A 68 -5.70 5.56 12.49
C ALA A 68 -6.83 6.01 11.54
N ALA A 69 -7.04 5.25 10.46
CA ALA A 69 -8.08 5.54 9.46
C ALA A 69 -9.48 5.62 10.09
N ALA A 70 -9.80 4.71 11.02
CA ALA A 70 -11.08 4.69 11.74
C ALA A 70 -11.33 5.99 12.52
N ALA A 71 -10.29 6.54 13.17
CA ALA A 71 -10.39 7.79 13.93
C ALA A 71 -10.60 9.02 13.04
N LEU A 72 -9.99 9.03 11.84
CA LEU A 72 -10.19 10.07 10.83
C LEU A 72 -11.60 10.03 10.23
N ALA A 73 -12.12 8.82 10.01
CA ALA A 73 -13.46 8.61 9.54
C ALA A 73 -14.53 8.96 10.59
N GLY A 74 -14.15 9.07 11.87
CA GLY A 74 -15.12 9.28 12.95
C GLY A 74 -16.00 8.05 13.20
N LEU A 75 -15.46 6.85 12.98
CA LEU A 75 -16.09 5.62 13.44
C LEU A 75 -16.11 5.66 14.98
N SER A 76 -17.28 5.94 15.55
CA SER A 76 -17.57 5.76 16.97
C SER A 76 -18.52 4.59 17.15
N ASP A 77 -18.46 3.90 18.29
CA ASP A 77 -19.44 2.86 18.65
C ASP A 77 -20.87 3.43 18.83
N SER A 78 -21.04 4.75 18.79
CA SER A 78 -22.33 5.42 18.79
C SER A 78 -22.79 5.73 17.35
N PRO A 79 -24.04 5.37 16.97
CA PRO A 79 -24.59 5.56 15.63
C PRO A 79 -24.95 7.01 15.29
N ALA A 80 -24.29 8.01 15.91
CA ALA A 80 -24.39 9.38 15.45
C ALA A 80 -23.93 9.43 14.00
N SER A 81 -24.77 9.95 13.10
CA SER A 81 -24.46 10.05 11.68
C SER A 81 -23.13 10.80 11.51
N THR A 82 -22.08 10.08 11.12
CA THR A 82 -20.82 10.70 10.71
C THR A 82 -21.14 11.72 9.61
N ASP A 83 -20.78 12.98 9.83
CA ASP A 83 -20.81 13.99 8.77
C ASP A 83 -19.75 13.60 7.74
N LEU A 84 -20.19 12.92 6.67
CA LEU A 84 -19.31 12.33 5.66
C LEU A 84 -18.46 13.40 4.96
N ASP A 85 -19.00 14.61 4.76
CA ASP A 85 -18.26 15.73 4.16
C ASP A 85 -17.10 16.17 5.07
N ARG A 86 -17.33 16.23 6.39
CA ARG A 86 -16.25 16.48 7.35
C ARG A 86 -15.24 15.35 7.36
N ALA A 87 -15.68 14.09 7.33
CA ALA A 87 -14.78 12.94 7.30
C ALA A 87 -13.88 12.94 6.04
N ILE A 88 -14.46 13.22 4.87
CA ILE A 88 -13.72 13.40 3.61
C ILE A 88 -12.64 14.48 3.77
N ALA A 89 -13.02 15.67 4.28
CA ALA A 89 -12.09 16.77 4.46
C ALA A 89 -10.99 16.45 5.48
N ARG A 90 -11.32 15.73 6.58
CA ARG A 90 -10.34 15.27 7.58
C ARG A 90 -9.33 14.30 6.99
N VAL A 91 -9.80 13.30 6.25
CA VAL A 91 -8.95 12.30 5.59
C VAL A 91 -8.03 12.98 4.58
N GLN A 92 -8.58 13.85 3.72
CA GLN A 92 -7.79 14.55 2.72
C GLN A 92 -6.70 15.44 3.36
N CYS A 93 -7.04 16.24 4.38
CA CYS A 93 -6.06 17.06 5.10
C CYS A 93 -4.97 16.21 5.76
N ASN A 94 -5.36 15.08 6.36
CA ASN A 94 -4.42 14.18 7.02
C ASN A 94 -3.41 13.57 6.04
N TYR A 95 -3.89 13.00 4.94
CA TYR A 95 -3.02 12.33 3.98
C TYR A 95 -2.22 13.30 3.09
N GLU A 96 -2.71 14.53 2.89
CA GLU A 96 -1.86 15.59 2.33
C GLU A 96 -0.71 15.95 3.28
N ALA A 97 -1.00 16.17 4.57
CA ALA A 97 0.02 16.52 5.55
C ALA A 97 1.06 15.39 5.74
N LEU A 98 0.59 14.14 5.85
CA LEU A 98 1.42 12.94 5.92
C LEU A 98 2.26 12.79 4.65
N GLY A 99 1.65 12.92 3.47
CA GLY A 99 2.35 12.84 2.19
C GLY A 99 3.45 13.90 2.05
N LEU A 100 3.23 15.13 2.54
CA LEU A 100 4.25 16.18 2.52
C LEU A 100 5.43 15.86 3.45
N GLU A 101 5.18 15.24 4.62
CA GLU A 101 6.23 14.76 5.52
C GLU A 101 7.05 13.63 4.86
N LEU A 102 6.39 12.69 4.17
CA LEU A 102 7.06 11.64 3.40
C LEU A 102 7.90 12.21 2.25
N ALA A 103 7.34 13.10 1.45
CA ALA A 103 8.01 13.72 0.31
C ALA A 103 9.28 14.47 0.74
N ALA A 104 9.28 15.10 1.92
CA ALA A 104 10.46 15.77 2.47
C ALA A 104 11.61 14.80 2.78
N MET A 105 11.28 13.57 3.21
CA MET A 105 12.22 12.47 3.47
C MET A 105 12.62 11.72 2.20
N GLY A 106 12.13 12.15 1.03
CA GLY A 106 12.37 11.48 -0.23
C GLY A 106 11.62 10.14 -0.32
N ILE A 107 10.49 9.99 0.33
CA ILE A 107 9.56 8.88 0.12
C ILE A 107 8.41 9.41 -0.73
N ASN A 108 8.05 8.68 -1.79
CA ASN A 108 7.07 9.16 -2.78
C ASN A 108 5.97 8.13 -3.07
N VAL A 109 5.95 7.00 -2.38
CA VAL A 109 4.83 6.06 -2.40
C VAL A 109 4.45 5.70 -0.96
N ALA A 110 3.16 5.84 -0.62
CA ALA A 110 2.61 5.37 0.63
C ALA A 110 1.75 4.14 0.38
N CYS A 111 1.97 3.06 1.13
CA CYS A 111 1.14 1.86 1.07
C CYS A 111 -0.20 2.07 1.81
N ALA A 112 -0.99 3.04 1.32
CA ALA A 112 -2.32 3.43 1.76
C ALA A 112 -3.08 4.00 0.54
N PRO A 113 -4.41 3.94 0.49
CA PRO A 113 -5.35 3.54 1.53
C PRO A 113 -5.57 2.03 1.69
N VAL A 114 -5.94 1.61 2.90
CA VAL A 114 -6.60 0.32 3.14
C VAL A 114 -8.07 0.43 2.72
N LEU A 115 -8.48 -0.38 1.75
CA LEU A 115 -9.84 -0.45 1.19
C LEU A 115 -10.61 -1.69 1.64
N ASP A 116 -10.06 -2.45 2.58
CA ASP A 116 -10.72 -3.62 3.15
C ASP A 116 -12.00 -3.20 3.92
N VAL A 117 -13.05 -4.02 3.82
CA VAL A 117 -14.34 -3.82 4.50
C VAL A 117 -14.49 -4.85 5.63
N PRO A 118 -14.19 -4.49 6.90
CA PRO A 118 -14.21 -5.46 7.99
C PRO A 118 -15.61 -5.99 8.27
N GLN A 119 -15.74 -7.31 8.32
CA GLN A 119 -16.96 -7.98 8.77
C GLN A 119 -16.93 -8.21 10.29
N PRO A 120 -18.10 -8.37 10.96
CA PRO A 120 -18.17 -8.52 12.42
C PRO A 120 -17.31 -9.63 13.02
N ASP A 121 -17.20 -10.77 12.31
CA ASP A 121 -16.44 -11.94 12.79
C ASP A 121 -15.01 -12.01 12.23
N ALA A 122 -14.55 -10.95 11.53
CA ALA A 122 -13.22 -10.92 10.95
C ALA A 122 -12.13 -10.70 12.00
N HIS A 123 -10.91 -11.15 11.69
CA HIS A 123 -9.73 -10.90 12.49
C HIS A 123 -9.41 -9.40 12.58
N ASP A 124 -8.85 -8.97 13.70
CA ASP A 124 -8.46 -7.57 13.95
C ASP A 124 -7.21 -7.14 13.14
N ILE A 125 -6.81 -7.89 12.11
CA ILE A 125 -5.66 -7.51 11.26
C ILE A 125 -5.96 -6.25 10.45
N ILE A 126 -7.23 -6.03 10.11
CA ILE A 126 -7.70 -4.77 9.54
C ILE A 126 -8.08 -3.82 10.67
N GLY A 127 -9.10 -4.15 11.47
CA GLY A 127 -9.44 -3.38 12.68
C GLY A 127 -9.59 -1.88 12.42
N ASP A 128 -8.81 -1.08 13.15
CA ASP A 128 -8.76 0.39 13.07
C ASP A 128 -8.09 0.96 11.81
N ARG A 129 -7.49 0.10 10.97
CA ARG A 129 -6.90 0.45 9.67
C ARG A 129 -7.96 0.70 8.60
N ALA A 130 -9.17 0.15 8.75
CA ALA A 130 -10.27 0.42 7.84
C ALA A 130 -10.87 1.81 8.07
N PHE A 131 -11.21 2.48 6.98
CA PHE A 131 -11.93 3.76 7.05
C PHE A 131 -13.38 3.61 7.51
N ALA A 132 -14.05 2.52 7.14
CA ALA A 132 -15.46 2.31 7.42
C ALA A 132 -15.83 0.83 7.42
N ARG A 133 -17.10 0.53 7.75
CA ARG A 133 -17.66 -0.83 7.70
C ARG A 133 -18.61 -1.07 6.51
N THR A 134 -18.87 -0.03 5.70
CA THR A 134 -19.68 -0.15 4.48
C THR A 134 -18.81 0.12 3.25
N PRO A 135 -18.99 -0.64 2.15
CA PRO A 135 -18.17 -0.46 0.95
C PRO A 135 -18.21 0.96 0.38
N GLU A 136 -19.37 1.63 0.40
CA GLU A 136 -19.53 2.98 -0.15
C GLU A 136 -18.74 4.02 0.65
N ALA A 137 -18.73 3.90 1.98
CA ALA A 137 -17.97 4.80 2.84
C ALA A 137 -16.46 4.54 2.71
N VAL A 138 -16.04 3.28 2.62
CA VAL A 138 -14.63 2.92 2.37
C VAL A 138 -14.16 3.49 1.02
N ALA A 139 -14.95 3.36 -0.05
CA ALA A 139 -14.63 3.92 -1.36
C ALA A 139 -14.47 5.45 -1.30
N THR A 140 -15.40 6.11 -0.63
CA THR A 140 -15.44 7.58 -0.53
C THR A 140 -14.23 8.12 0.24
N LEU A 141 -13.92 7.53 1.40
CA LEU A 141 -12.80 7.95 2.23
C LEU A 141 -11.46 7.51 1.64
N GLY A 142 -11.40 6.35 0.99
CA GLY A 142 -10.24 5.90 0.21
C GLY A 142 -9.89 6.89 -0.92
N ARG A 143 -10.88 7.42 -1.63
CA ARG A 143 -10.67 8.47 -2.64
C ARG A 143 -10.11 9.76 -2.02
N ALA A 144 -10.61 10.15 -0.85
CA ALA A 144 -10.09 11.32 -0.11
C ALA A 144 -8.62 11.14 0.30
N CYS A 145 -8.24 9.93 0.73
CA CYS A 145 -6.85 9.57 1.03
C CYS A 145 -5.96 9.70 -0.21
N LEU A 146 -6.36 9.09 -1.34
CA LEU A 146 -5.62 9.19 -2.60
C LEU A 146 -5.48 10.65 -3.07
N ALA A 147 -6.53 11.45 -2.97
CA ALA A 147 -6.49 12.86 -3.34
C ALA A 147 -5.50 13.67 -2.47
N GLY A 148 -5.46 13.43 -1.16
CA GLY A 148 -4.50 14.06 -0.26
C GLY A 148 -3.05 13.70 -0.61
N LEU A 149 -2.76 12.40 -0.78
CA LEU A 149 -1.43 11.93 -1.19
C LEU A 149 -0.99 12.52 -2.54
N GLN A 150 -1.91 12.55 -3.53
CA GLN A 150 -1.63 13.08 -4.85
C GLN A 150 -1.24 14.56 -4.80
N VAL A 151 -1.91 15.39 -3.99
CA VAL A 151 -1.56 16.81 -3.80
C VAL A 151 -0.17 16.98 -3.19
N ALA A 152 0.27 16.03 -2.37
CA ALA A 152 1.63 16.01 -1.83
C ALA A 152 2.69 15.48 -2.81
N GLY A 153 2.28 14.99 -3.99
CA GLY A 153 3.17 14.37 -4.97
C GLY A 153 3.57 12.93 -4.61
N VAL A 154 2.81 12.29 -3.73
CA VAL A 154 2.98 10.91 -3.27
C VAL A 154 1.90 10.03 -3.91
N ALA A 155 2.27 8.86 -4.44
CA ALA A 155 1.26 7.89 -4.89
C ALA A 155 0.76 7.06 -3.70
N GLY A 156 -0.53 6.71 -3.73
CA GLY A 156 -1.11 5.73 -2.82
C GLY A 156 -1.20 4.35 -3.47
N VAL A 157 -1.03 3.30 -2.67
CA VAL A 157 -1.26 1.91 -3.05
C VAL A 157 -2.54 1.43 -2.38
N ILE A 158 -3.58 1.15 -3.17
CA ILE A 158 -4.82 0.59 -2.64
C ILE A 158 -4.60 -0.87 -2.21
N LYS A 159 -5.05 -1.25 -1.01
CA LYS A 159 -4.79 -2.59 -0.47
C LYS A 159 -5.88 -3.11 0.48
N HIS A 160 -6.04 -4.41 0.68
CA HIS A 160 -5.31 -5.50 0.00
C HIS A 160 -6.26 -6.11 -1.04
N ILE A 161 -6.05 -5.82 -2.33
CA ILE A 161 -6.98 -6.22 -3.40
C ILE A 161 -6.98 -7.75 -3.56
N PRO A 162 -8.12 -8.46 -3.66
CA PRO A 162 -9.50 -7.99 -3.79
C PRO A 162 -10.28 -7.74 -2.47
N GLY A 163 -9.66 -7.90 -1.30
CA GLY A 163 -10.23 -7.52 -0.01
C GLY A 163 -9.91 -8.51 1.11
N HIS A 164 -9.27 -8.03 2.18
CA HIS A 164 -8.85 -8.82 3.34
C HIS A 164 -9.86 -8.75 4.51
N GLY A 165 -10.93 -7.96 4.38
CA GLY A 165 -11.89 -7.64 5.45
C GLY A 165 -12.71 -8.81 6.00
N ARG A 166 -12.70 -9.98 5.35
CA ARG A 166 -13.33 -11.23 5.81
C ARG A 166 -12.38 -12.25 6.41
N ALA A 167 -11.08 -11.99 6.40
CA ALA A 167 -10.10 -12.96 6.87
C ALA A 167 -10.29 -13.24 8.37
N LEU A 168 -10.20 -14.52 8.73
CA LEU A 168 -10.34 -15.00 10.11
C LEU A 168 -8.99 -15.14 10.84
N SER A 169 -7.88 -14.88 10.15
CA SER A 169 -6.53 -14.91 10.69
C SER A 169 -5.67 -13.80 10.08
N ASP A 170 -4.56 -13.50 10.76
CA ASP A 170 -3.50 -12.65 10.23
C ASP A 170 -2.63 -13.44 9.23
N SER A 171 -2.49 -12.90 8.02
CA SER A 171 -1.66 -13.46 6.94
C SER A 171 -0.16 -13.44 7.25
N HIS A 172 0.30 -12.67 8.23
CA HIS A 172 1.66 -12.76 8.77
C HIS A 172 1.88 -14.06 9.56
N GLU A 173 0.82 -14.63 10.13
CA GLU A 173 0.89 -15.81 11.00
C GLU A 173 0.49 -17.10 10.27
N SER A 174 -0.59 -17.06 9.48
CA SER A 174 -1.14 -18.21 8.76
C SER A 174 -1.95 -17.78 7.55
N LEU A 175 -2.00 -18.62 6.50
CA LEU A 175 -2.75 -18.33 5.28
C LEU A 175 -4.27 -18.23 5.57
N PRO A 176 -4.89 -17.04 5.49
CA PRO A 176 -6.31 -16.88 5.74
C PRO A 176 -7.15 -17.46 4.60
N ARG A 177 -8.32 -17.99 4.96
CA ARG A 177 -9.28 -18.60 4.04
C ARG A 177 -10.65 -18.01 4.27
N VAL A 178 -11.29 -17.57 3.20
CA VAL A 178 -12.62 -16.95 3.20
C VAL A 178 -13.57 -17.85 2.43
N THR A 179 -14.62 -18.31 3.13
CA THR A 179 -15.66 -19.23 2.62
C THR A 179 -16.92 -18.49 2.12
N ALA A 180 -16.85 -17.16 2.04
CA ALA A 180 -17.97 -16.31 1.65
C ALA A 180 -18.42 -16.57 0.21
N SER A 181 -19.69 -16.27 -0.07
CA SER A 181 -20.26 -16.46 -1.40
C SER A 181 -19.68 -15.48 -2.44
N GLU A 182 -19.80 -15.82 -3.72
CA GLU A 182 -19.47 -14.93 -4.84
C GLU A 182 -20.09 -13.54 -4.68
N SER A 183 -21.36 -13.47 -4.28
CA SER A 183 -22.08 -12.21 -4.08
C SER A 183 -21.54 -11.39 -2.92
N ASP A 184 -21.17 -12.05 -1.81
CA ASP A 184 -20.61 -11.37 -0.64
C ASP A 184 -19.21 -10.81 -0.96
N LEU A 185 -18.39 -11.60 -1.64
CA LEU A 185 -17.07 -11.15 -2.08
C LEU A 185 -17.19 -10.01 -3.09
N ALA A 186 -18.12 -10.09 -4.05
CA ALA A 186 -18.35 -9.02 -5.01
C ALA A 186 -18.79 -7.71 -4.32
N ALA A 187 -19.55 -7.77 -3.23
CA ALA A 187 -19.93 -6.60 -2.44
C ALA A 187 -18.70 -5.96 -1.75
N ASP A 188 -17.82 -6.77 -1.17
CA ASP A 188 -16.58 -6.29 -0.55
C ASP A 188 -15.61 -5.66 -1.56
N CYS A 189 -15.70 -6.06 -2.84
CA CYS A 189 -14.87 -5.53 -3.93
C CYS A 189 -15.27 -4.12 -4.36
N ALA A 190 -16.46 -3.63 -3.96
CA ALA A 190 -16.98 -2.35 -4.44
C ALA A 190 -16.02 -1.15 -4.24
N PRO A 191 -15.23 -1.03 -3.15
CA PRO A 191 -14.25 0.05 -3.01
C PRO A 191 -13.13 -0.05 -4.04
N PHE A 192 -12.68 -1.27 -4.37
CA PHE A 192 -11.64 -1.50 -5.38
C PHE A 192 -12.16 -1.24 -6.80
N ILE A 193 -13.42 -1.58 -7.09
CA ILE A 193 -14.10 -1.22 -8.35
C ILE A 193 -14.19 0.31 -8.48
N ALA A 194 -14.63 0.98 -7.41
CA ALA A 194 -14.82 2.42 -7.39
C ALA A 194 -13.50 3.21 -7.48
N LEU A 195 -12.37 2.58 -7.17
CA LEU A 195 -11.02 3.16 -7.16
C LEU A 195 -10.06 2.42 -8.10
N SER A 196 -10.58 1.75 -9.12
CA SER A 196 -9.78 1.04 -10.13
C SER A 196 -8.92 1.97 -10.99
N ASP A 197 -9.19 3.28 -10.95
CA ASP A 197 -8.37 4.35 -11.51
C ASP A 197 -7.09 4.65 -10.72
N ALA A 198 -6.90 4.02 -9.54
CA ALA A 198 -5.65 4.13 -8.80
C ALA A 198 -4.45 3.61 -9.63
N THR A 199 -3.30 4.23 -9.46
CA THR A 199 -2.10 3.86 -10.24
C THR A 199 -1.36 2.65 -9.70
N MET A 200 -1.56 2.30 -8.43
CA MET A 200 -0.92 1.17 -7.75
C MET A 200 -1.91 0.44 -6.85
N ALA A 201 -1.83 -0.89 -6.81
CA ALA A 201 -2.56 -1.75 -5.88
C ALA A 201 -1.65 -2.84 -5.34
N MET A 202 -1.94 -3.33 -4.13
CA MET A 202 -1.24 -4.43 -3.49
C MET A 202 -2.19 -5.59 -3.24
N THR A 203 -1.84 -6.80 -3.71
CA THR A 203 -2.69 -7.99 -3.58
C THR A 203 -2.79 -8.45 -2.13
N ALA A 204 -3.89 -9.09 -1.75
CA ALA A 204 -3.98 -9.82 -0.49
C ALA A 204 -3.35 -11.21 -0.57
N HIS A 205 -2.75 -11.66 0.54
CA HIS A 205 -2.42 -13.07 0.73
C HIS A 205 -3.58 -13.84 1.38
N VAL A 206 -4.68 -14.05 0.65
CA VAL A 206 -5.90 -14.72 1.12
C VAL A 206 -6.41 -15.74 0.09
N ILE A 207 -6.91 -16.89 0.56
CA ILE A 207 -7.68 -17.83 -0.26
C ILE A 207 -9.16 -17.46 -0.22
N TYR A 208 -9.77 -17.29 -1.40
CA TYR A 208 -11.21 -17.06 -1.55
C TYR A 208 -11.85 -18.29 -2.18
N GLU A 209 -12.55 -19.11 -1.40
CA GLU A 209 -13.00 -20.43 -1.87
C GLU A 209 -13.94 -20.37 -3.09
N ALA A 210 -14.79 -19.33 -3.16
CA ALA A 210 -15.68 -19.11 -4.29
C ALA A 210 -14.92 -18.83 -5.60
N TRP A 211 -13.70 -18.26 -5.52
CA TRP A 211 -12.92 -17.87 -6.69
C TRP A 211 -11.73 -18.76 -6.98
N ASP A 212 -11.02 -19.28 -5.99
CA ASP A 212 -9.93 -20.24 -6.14
C ASP A 212 -9.64 -20.91 -4.79
N PRO A 213 -10.18 -22.11 -4.52
CA PRO A 213 -9.96 -22.78 -3.25
C PRO A 213 -8.54 -23.37 -3.12
N GLY A 214 -7.81 -23.49 -4.23
CA GLY A 214 -6.49 -24.11 -4.31
C GLY A 214 -5.33 -23.13 -4.16
N HIS A 215 -5.55 -21.85 -4.49
CA HIS A 215 -4.49 -20.85 -4.49
C HIS A 215 -4.87 -19.58 -3.76
N CYS A 216 -3.88 -19.01 -3.08
CA CYS A 216 -3.94 -17.65 -2.56
C CYS A 216 -4.05 -16.64 -3.71
N ALA A 217 -4.79 -15.55 -3.52
CA ALA A 217 -5.08 -14.57 -4.57
C ALA A 217 -3.84 -14.03 -5.29
N SER A 218 -2.77 -13.72 -4.55
CA SER A 218 -1.49 -13.23 -5.10
C SER A 218 -0.79 -14.22 -6.05
N VAL A 219 -1.11 -15.51 -5.99
CA VAL A 219 -0.56 -16.56 -6.87
C VAL A 219 -1.62 -17.26 -7.71
N SER A 220 -2.86 -16.75 -7.72
CA SER A 220 -3.96 -17.29 -8.52
C SER A 220 -4.12 -16.49 -9.80
N THR A 221 -3.71 -17.07 -10.94
CA THR A 221 -3.98 -16.49 -12.27
C THR A 221 -5.47 -16.23 -12.47
N ARG A 222 -6.34 -17.09 -11.91
CA ARG A 222 -7.80 -16.93 -12.02
C ARG A 222 -8.28 -15.69 -11.25
N VAL A 223 -7.88 -15.52 -10.00
CA VAL A 223 -8.28 -14.35 -9.20
C VAL A 223 -7.74 -13.06 -9.82
N ILE A 224 -6.46 -13.04 -10.22
CA ILE A 224 -5.86 -11.84 -10.82
C ILE A 224 -6.52 -11.51 -12.16
N ALA A 225 -6.63 -12.47 -13.09
CA ALA A 225 -7.16 -12.19 -14.42
C ALA A 225 -8.66 -11.90 -14.42
N GLU A 226 -9.46 -12.73 -13.74
CA GLU A 226 -10.92 -12.64 -13.82
C GLU A 226 -11.48 -11.58 -12.86
N GLN A 227 -10.95 -11.49 -11.64
CA GLN A 227 -11.50 -10.59 -10.63
C GLN A 227 -10.81 -9.22 -10.65
N ILE A 228 -9.49 -9.18 -10.48
CA ILE A 228 -8.74 -7.92 -10.35
C ILE A 228 -8.67 -7.17 -11.69
N ARG A 229 -8.17 -7.83 -12.75
CA ARG A 229 -8.05 -7.21 -14.09
C ARG A 229 -9.40 -7.16 -14.82
N GLY A 230 -10.22 -8.20 -14.68
CA GLY A 230 -11.52 -8.33 -15.35
C GLY A 230 -12.62 -7.52 -14.66
N ARG A 231 -13.23 -8.08 -13.61
CA ARG A 231 -14.43 -7.50 -13.00
C ARG A 231 -14.21 -6.15 -12.32
N MET A 232 -13.07 -5.97 -11.65
CA MET A 232 -12.74 -4.68 -11.04
C MET A 232 -12.19 -3.67 -12.03
N GLY A 233 -11.63 -4.13 -13.15
CA GLY A 233 -11.04 -3.28 -14.17
C GLY A 233 -9.77 -2.57 -13.71
N PHE A 234 -9.04 -3.10 -12.72
CA PHE A 234 -7.80 -2.47 -12.26
C PHE A 234 -6.68 -2.68 -13.29
N ASP A 235 -6.28 -1.62 -13.98
CA ASP A 235 -5.21 -1.62 -14.99
C ASP A 235 -3.90 -0.96 -14.50
N GLY A 236 -3.84 -0.54 -13.24
CA GLY A 236 -2.65 0.04 -12.62
C GLY A 236 -1.54 -0.99 -12.36
N LEU A 237 -0.44 -0.54 -11.76
CA LEU A 237 0.68 -1.38 -11.32
C LEU A 237 0.24 -2.26 -10.15
N LEU A 238 0.24 -3.58 -10.36
CA LEU A 238 -0.14 -4.57 -9.34
C LEU A 238 1.11 -5.12 -8.65
N ILE A 239 1.20 -4.90 -7.35
CA ILE A 239 2.31 -5.31 -6.50
C ILE A 239 1.83 -6.48 -5.64
N SER A 240 2.64 -7.52 -5.44
CA SER A 240 2.31 -8.54 -4.46
C SER A 240 2.30 -7.96 -3.04
N ASP A 241 1.64 -8.62 -2.09
CA ASP A 241 1.99 -8.41 -0.68
C ASP A 241 3.40 -8.99 -0.40
N ASP A 242 3.88 -8.82 0.82
CA ASP A 242 5.20 -9.24 1.23
C ASP A 242 5.43 -10.77 1.11
N LEU A 243 6.39 -11.15 0.27
CA LEU A 243 6.75 -12.55 0.06
C LEU A 243 7.32 -13.24 1.31
N ASP A 244 7.82 -12.48 2.29
CA ASP A 244 8.32 -13.01 3.57
C ASP A 244 7.18 -13.49 4.49
N MET A 245 5.93 -13.17 4.18
CA MET A 245 4.77 -13.63 4.96
C MET A 245 4.61 -15.15 4.85
N LYS A 246 4.06 -15.76 5.92
CA LYS A 246 3.88 -17.23 6.01
C LYS A 246 2.73 -17.77 5.17
N ALA A 247 2.04 -16.90 4.43
CA ALA A 247 0.86 -17.24 3.67
C ALA A 247 1.17 -18.01 2.37
N LEU A 248 2.37 -17.86 1.81
CA LEU A 248 2.79 -18.55 0.59
C LEU A 248 3.65 -19.78 0.88
N SER A 249 3.59 -20.77 0.00
CA SER A 249 4.46 -21.95 0.01
C SER A 249 5.70 -21.72 -0.86
N GLY A 250 6.75 -22.52 -0.64
CA GLY A 250 8.02 -22.40 -1.37
C GLY A 250 9.01 -21.44 -0.70
N ASP A 251 10.21 -21.34 -1.25
CA ASP A 251 11.20 -20.34 -0.87
C ASP A 251 10.89 -18.95 -1.49
N ILE A 252 11.63 -17.91 -1.10
CA ILE A 252 11.35 -16.53 -1.54
C ILE A 252 11.49 -16.37 -3.07
N PRO A 253 12.54 -16.88 -3.73
CA PRO A 253 12.64 -16.88 -5.19
C PRO A 253 11.47 -17.57 -5.91
N GLU A 254 11.04 -18.75 -5.44
CA GLU A 254 9.89 -19.47 -5.98
C GLU A 254 8.59 -18.66 -5.85
N ARG A 255 8.37 -18.02 -4.69
CA ARG A 255 7.20 -17.15 -4.46
C ARG A 255 7.21 -15.93 -5.39
N ALA A 256 8.37 -15.31 -5.59
CA ALA A 256 8.51 -14.18 -6.50
C ALA A 256 8.15 -14.57 -7.95
N ALA A 257 8.65 -15.71 -8.42
CA ALA A 257 8.28 -16.23 -9.72
C ALA A 257 6.77 -16.56 -9.81
N ALA A 258 6.19 -17.12 -8.75
CA ALA A 258 4.77 -17.49 -8.71
C ALA A 258 3.83 -16.27 -8.78
N VAL A 259 4.09 -15.20 -8.02
CA VAL A 259 3.23 -14.01 -8.05
C VAL A 259 3.29 -13.28 -9.40
N LEU A 260 4.47 -13.24 -10.03
CA LEU A 260 4.64 -12.67 -11.37
C LEU A 260 3.95 -13.53 -12.43
N ALA A 261 4.10 -14.86 -12.36
CA ALA A 261 3.42 -15.78 -13.27
C ALA A 261 1.88 -15.73 -13.13
N ALA A 262 1.37 -15.40 -11.94
CA ALA A 262 -0.05 -15.22 -11.70
C ALA A 262 -0.60 -13.89 -12.28
N GLY A 263 0.27 -12.90 -12.54
CA GLY A 263 -0.09 -11.63 -13.19
C GLY A 263 0.15 -10.38 -12.33
N CYS A 264 0.87 -10.49 -11.21
CA CYS A 264 1.44 -9.30 -10.56
C CYS A 264 2.52 -8.68 -11.46
N ASP A 265 2.62 -7.36 -11.46
CA ASP A 265 3.67 -6.64 -12.19
C ASP A 265 4.97 -6.58 -11.37
N ILE A 266 4.87 -6.56 -10.03
CA ILE A 266 6.00 -6.48 -9.09
C ILE A 266 5.86 -7.55 -8.00
N ALA A 267 6.96 -8.27 -7.76
CA ALA A 267 7.15 -9.12 -6.59
C ALA A 267 7.79 -8.31 -5.45
N LEU A 268 7.12 -8.17 -4.31
CA LEU A 268 7.59 -7.37 -3.18
C LEU A 268 8.26 -8.24 -2.12
N ASN A 269 9.59 -8.17 -2.00
CA ASN A 269 10.32 -8.76 -0.88
C ASN A 269 10.67 -7.66 0.13
N CYS A 270 10.09 -7.71 1.32
CA CYS A 270 10.26 -6.64 2.30
C CYS A 270 11.45 -6.85 3.21
N TRP A 271 11.94 -8.08 3.46
CA TRP A 271 13.03 -8.31 4.40
C TRP A 271 14.41 -7.97 3.80
N GLY A 272 14.61 -8.25 2.51
CA GLY A 272 15.78 -7.78 1.75
C GLY A 272 17.08 -8.50 2.10
N ARG A 273 17.04 -9.81 2.35
CA ARG A 273 18.28 -10.60 2.53
C ARG A 273 18.96 -10.78 1.19
N ILE A 274 20.27 -10.57 1.16
CA ILE A 274 21.05 -10.62 -0.08
C ILE A 274 20.93 -11.96 -0.81
N ASP A 275 20.87 -13.08 -0.09
CA ASP A 275 20.69 -14.41 -0.68
C ASP A 275 19.33 -14.54 -1.36
N ASP A 276 18.25 -14.07 -0.70
CA ASP A 276 16.90 -14.08 -1.27
C ASP A 276 16.82 -13.14 -2.48
N MET A 277 17.44 -11.95 -2.40
CA MET A 277 17.49 -11.00 -3.50
C MET A 277 18.25 -11.53 -4.73
N ASN A 278 19.39 -12.19 -4.52
CA ASN A 278 20.13 -12.87 -5.59
C ASN A 278 19.27 -13.97 -6.22
N GLY A 279 18.66 -14.84 -5.41
CA GLY A 279 17.79 -15.91 -5.90
C GLY A 279 16.59 -15.38 -6.68
N ILE A 280 15.94 -14.31 -6.22
CA ILE A 280 14.88 -13.63 -6.98
C ILE A 280 15.41 -13.17 -8.33
N ALA A 281 16.51 -12.42 -8.37
CA ALA A 281 17.06 -11.86 -9.60
C ALA A 281 17.50 -12.93 -10.61
N GLU A 282 17.92 -14.11 -10.14
CA GLU A 282 18.26 -15.26 -10.98
C GLU A 282 17.03 -15.98 -11.56
N GLN A 283 15.90 -15.98 -10.84
CA GLN A 283 14.73 -16.79 -11.18
C GLN A 283 13.62 -16.01 -11.91
N VAL A 284 13.45 -14.71 -11.61
CA VAL A 284 12.36 -13.92 -12.19
C VAL A 284 12.74 -13.35 -13.56
N PRO A 285 11.79 -13.27 -14.51
CA PRO A 285 12.07 -12.67 -15.81
C PRO A 285 12.24 -11.16 -15.71
N VAL A 286 12.83 -10.57 -16.75
CA VAL A 286 12.79 -9.12 -16.95
C VAL A 286 11.34 -8.66 -17.04
N MET A 287 11.05 -7.49 -16.48
CA MET A 287 9.73 -6.87 -16.50
C MET A 287 9.14 -6.83 -17.92
N THR A 288 7.86 -7.19 -18.04
CA THR A 288 7.14 -7.17 -19.33
C THR A 288 6.94 -5.73 -19.82
N ALA A 289 6.63 -5.57 -21.11
CA ALA A 289 6.32 -4.24 -21.68
C ALA A 289 5.12 -3.59 -20.98
N GLU A 290 4.07 -4.38 -20.70
CA GLU A 290 2.85 -3.92 -20.03
C GLU A 290 3.13 -3.47 -18.58
N ALA A 291 3.89 -4.26 -17.82
CA ALA A 291 4.31 -3.91 -16.47
C ALA A 291 5.21 -2.65 -16.47
N THR A 292 6.08 -2.50 -17.48
CA THR A 292 6.93 -1.32 -17.67
C THR A 292 6.10 -0.06 -17.92
N GLU A 293 5.05 -0.14 -18.76
CA GLU A 293 4.14 0.97 -19.00
C GLU A 293 3.34 1.34 -17.74
N ARG A 294 2.84 0.35 -17.00
CA ARG A 294 2.17 0.55 -15.71
C ARG A 294 3.09 1.23 -14.69
N LEU A 295 4.34 0.79 -14.59
CA LEU A 295 5.34 1.39 -13.72
C LEU A 295 5.60 2.85 -14.14
N ALA A 296 5.77 3.12 -15.43
CA ALA A 296 5.98 4.48 -15.93
C ALA A 296 4.79 5.41 -15.63
N ARG A 297 3.55 4.93 -15.81
CA ARG A 297 2.33 5.68 -15.44
C ARG A 297 2.28 5.98 -13.95
N ALA A 298 2.59 4.99 -13.11
CA ALA A 298 2.59 5.13 -11.66
C ALA A 298 3.71 6.06 -11.15
N CYS A 299 4.86 6.06 -11.81
CA CYS A 299 6.01 6.93 -11.48
C CYS A 299 5.87 8.36 -12.00
N ALA A 300 5.12 8.60 -13.08
CA ALA A 300 5.02 9.91 -13.73
C ALA A 300 4.64 11.08 -12.79
N PRO A 301 3.66 10.95 -11.86
CA PRO A 301 3.28 12.02 -10.95
C PRO A 301 4.17 12.14 -9.71
N LEU A 302 5.07 11.17 -9.43
CA LEU A 302 5.86 11.15 -8.20
C LEU A 302 6.78 12.36 -8.08
N ARG A 303 6.81 12.97 -6.90
CA ARG A 303 7.69 14.09 -6.56
C ARG A 303 8.31 13.88 -5.19
N VAL A 304 9.40 14.60 -4.95
CA VAL A 304 9.99 14.78 -3.61
C VAL A 304 9.98 16.25 -3.26
N ALA A 305 9.96 16.55 -1.96
CA ALA A 305 10.00 17.91 -1.45
C ALA A 305 11.36 18.20 -0.80
N ARG A 306 11.66 19.48 -0.65
CA ARG A 306 12.75 19.95 0.22
C ARG A 306 12.14 20.47 1.51
N THR A 307 12.72 20.06 2.64
CA THR A 307 12.33 20.59 3.94
C THR A 307 12.49 22.11 3.96
N SER A 308 11.47 22.82 4.43
CA SER A 308 11.49 24.28 4.57
C SER A 308 10.48 24.71 5.64
N SER A 309 10.65 25.93 6.16
CA SER A 309 9.68 26.51 7.10
C SER A 309 8.28 26.64 6.48
N ALA A 310 8.18 26.94 5.18
CA ALA A 310 6.91 27.02 4.46
C ALA A 310 6.21 25.66 4.34
N LEU A 311 6.98 24.59 4.06
CA LEU A 311 6.44 23.22 4.03
C LEU A 311 5.90 22.82 5.40
N ASN A 312 6.67 23.08 6.47
CA ASN A 312 6.26 22.78 7.83
C ASN A 312 4.99 23.57 8.23
N ALA A 313 4.92 24.86 7.90
CA ALA A 313 3.75 25.68 8.16
C ALA A 313 2.49 25.18 7.42
N ARG A 314 2.65 24.66 6.19
CA ARG A 314 1.55 24.02 5.45
C ARG A 314 1.07 22.73 6.13
N ILE A 315 2.01 21.88 6.54
CA ILE A 315 1.69 20.65 7.28
C ILE A 315 0.92 20.99 8.56
N ASP A 316 1.39 21.97 9.33
CA ASP A 316 0.74 22.37 10.58
C ASP A 316 -0.65 22.98 10.35
N ALA A 317 -0.84 23.76 9.27
CA ALA A 317 -2.14 24.29 8.88
C ALA A 317 -3.15 23.19 8.48
N LEU A 318 -2.70 22.16 7.74
CA LEU A 318 -3.53 21.00 7.39
C LEU A 318 -3.93 20.20 8.63
N ILE A 319 -3.01 20.03 9.58
CA ILE A 319 -3.27 19.38 10.87
C ILE A 319 -4.31 20.16 11.68
N ALA A 320 -4.14 21.48 11.81
CA ALA A 320 -5.11 22.34 12.49
C ALA A 320 -6.48 22.30 11.81
N ARG A 321 -6.52 22.25 10.47
CA ARG A 321 -7.77 22.10 9.71
C ARG A 321 -8.43 20.75 9.99
N ARG A 322 -7.69 19.65 9.94
CA ARG A 322 -8.18 18.29 10.30
C ARG A 322 -8.79 18.27 11.70
N GLU A 323 -8.14 18.92 12.67
CA GLU A 323 -8.61 18.98 14.06
C GLU A 323 -9.87 19.83 14.22
N SER A 324 -9.99 20.94 13.47
CA SER A 324 -11.20 21.78 13.48
C SER A 324 -12.46 21.08 12.91
N LEU A 325 -12.28 19.94 12.25
CA LEU A 325 -13.33 19.15 11.62
C LEU A 325 -13.75 17.93 12.48
N ALA A 326 -13.02 17.65 13.57
CA ALA A 326 -13.26 16.51 14.46
C ALA A 326 -14.53 16.66 15.31
#